data_AF-A0A839GU71-F1
#
_entry.id   AF-A0A839GU71-F1
#
_cell.length_a   1.000
_cell.length_b   1.000
_cell.length_c   1.000
_cell.angle_alpha   90.00
_cell.angle_beta   90.00
_cell.angle_gamma   90.00
#
_symmetry.space_group_name_H-M   'P 1'
#
loop_
_entity.id
_entity.type
_entity.pdbx_description
1 polymer ?
#
loop_
_entity_poly.entity_id
_entity_poly.type
_entity_poly.pdbx_seq_one_letter_code
_entity_poly.pdbx_strand_id
1 'polypeptide(L)'
;MEKIKAYNQKLLAILGTLAVLGFFLVFLAGCYLVVADIIRNRQYGRYQAESPSIQLQDSSSTAGAAIKARQHITMQAPTLLDTAAQIYLIPVSLASIDKKQDGNDFEILDYGLSSSGRGHKYFRFNGAYCNIILYHPLTGTSRVIFDKTVHLTHFRNFKISGKQYLLMKGSSRDTDQDGQLNSSDLQSFYLYAVANQTLREVSFPGLGLEDFTLLFNSHKIILPFGVDQYRNGSLRNEPSLHKEFSITTGQTKNLVNQRQMEQIQKLVN
;
A
#
# COMPACT_ATOMS: atom_id res chain seq x y z
N MET A 1 28.21 10.01 -66.95
CA MET A 1 28.26 10.77 -65.68
C MET A 1 26.93 10.72 -64.92
N GLU A 2 25.79 11.00 -65.54
CA GLU A 2 24.48 11.00 -64.84
C GLU A 2 24.08 9.67 -64.20
N LYS A 3 24.34 8.53 -64.87
CA LYS A 3 24.03 7.20 -64.31
C LYS A 3 24.78 6.90 -63.01
N ILE A 4 26.02 7.39 -62.88
CA ILE A 4 26.85 7.22 -61.67
C ILE A 4 26.33 8.13 -60.55
N LYS A 5 25.93 9.37 -60.88
CA LYS A 5 25.32 10.30 -59.91
C LYS A 5 23.99 9.77 -59.37
N ALA A 6 23.14 9.22 -60.24
CA ALA A 6 21.87 8.60 -59.84
C ALA A 6 22.08 7.33 -58.99
N TYR A 7 23.11 6.54 -59.29
CA TYR A 7 23.47 5.37 -58.48
C TYR A 7 23.94 5.76 -57.08
N ASN A 8 24.85 6.74 -56.96
CA ASN A 8 25.34 7.23 -55.67
C ASN A 8 24.21 7.88 -54.84
N GLN A 9 23.28 8.58 -55.48
CA GLN A 9 22.12 9.15 -54.82
C GLN A 9 21.17 8.07 -54.26
N LYS A 10 20.94 6.99 -55.01
CA LYS A 10 20.16 5.84 -54.54
C LYS A 10 20.86 5.09 -53.40
N LEU A 11 22.18 4.89 -53.51
CA LEU A 11 22.99 4.26 -52.47
C LEU A 11 22.94 5.06 -51.17
N LEU A 12 23.10 6.39 -51.25
CA LEU A 12 23.05 7.28 -50.09
C LEU A 12 21.65 7.28 -49.44
N ALA A 13 20.59 7.27 -50.24
CA ALA A 13 19.23 7.18 -49.72
C ALA A 13 19.00 5.87 -48.95
N ILE A 14 19.46 4.73 -49.49
CA ILE A 14 19.35 3.42 -48.83
C ILE A 14 20.12 3.42 -47.51
N LEU A 15 21.38 3.89 -47.51
CA LEU A 15 22.20 3.98 -46.30
C LEU A 15 21.58 4.92 -45.25
N GLY A 16 21.02 6.05 -45.69
CA GLY A 16 20.32 6.99 -44.81
C GLY A 16 19.07 6.36 -44.19
N THR A 17 18.26 5.65 -44.96
CA THR A 17 17.08 4.94 -44.41
C THR A 17 17.45 3.84 -43.43
N LEU A 18 18.52 3.08 -43.70
CA LEU A 18 19.02 2.05 -42.79
C LEU A 18 19.54 2.66 -41.47
N ALA A 19 20.23 3.81 -41.53
CA ALA A 19 20.69 4.51 -40.34
C ALA A 19 19.52 5.02 -39.48
N VAL A 20 18.48 5.59 -40.11
CA VAL A 20 17.28 6.06 -39.39
C VAL A 20 16.52 4.89 -38.75
N LEU A 21 16.36 3.78 -39.48
CA LEU A 21 15.75 2.55 -38.95
C LEU A 21 16.53 1.98 -37.77
N GLY A 22 17.86 1.91 -37.88
CA GLY A 22 18.72 1.46 -36.79
C GLY A 22 18.60 2.34 -35.55
N PHE A 23 18.61 3.67 -35.73
CA PHE A 23 18.43 4.61 -34.63
C PHE A 23 17.05 4.47 -33.96
N PHE A 24 16.00 4.25 -34.76
CA PHE A 24 14.64 4.04 -34.25
C PHE A 24 14.53 2.78 -33.40
N LEU A 25 15.17 1.67 -33.80
CA LEU A 25 15.19 0.44 -33.02
C LEU A 25 15.95 0.60 -31.69
N VAL A 26 17.09 1.30 -31.70
CA VAL A 26 17.84 1.60 -30.47
C VAL A 26 17.02 2.49 -29.54
N PHE A 27 16.33 3.49 -30.09
CA PHE A 27 15.44 4.36 -29.33
C PHE A 27 14.29 3.58 -28.67
N LEU A 28 13.63 2.68 -29.41
CA LEU A 28 12.57 1.83 -28.87
C LEU A 28 13.07 0.90 -27.75
N ALA A 29 14.26 0.31 -27.91
CA ALA A 29 14.87 -0.51 -26.87
C ALA A 29 15.20 0.31 -25.61
N GLY A 30 15.71 1.54 -25.78
CA GLY A 30 15.95 2.48 -24.69
C GLY A 30 14.67 2.86 -23.95
N CYS A 31 13.59 3.19 -24.66
CA CYS A 31 12.28 3.46 -24.07
C CYS A 31 11.74 2.24 -23.30
N TYR A 32 11.88 1.03 -23.86
CA TYR A 32 11.46 -0.19 -23.18
C TYR A 32 12.21 -0.40 -21.87
N LEU A 33 13.54 -0.21 -21.84
CA LEU A 33 14.33 -0.36 -20.61
C LEU A 33 13.95 0.67 -19.56
N VAL A 34 13.74 1.94 -19.95
CA VAL A 34 13.30 3.00 -19.01
C VAL A 34 11.91 2.70 -18.46
N VAL A 35 10.96 2.28 -19.30
CA VAL A 35 9.61 1.92 -18.86
C VAL A 35 9.64 0.68 -17.96
N ALA A 36 10.41 -0.35 -18.32
CA ALA A 36 10.58 -1.54 -17.51
C ALA A 36 11.22 -1.22 -16.16
N ASP A 37 12.21 -0.33 -16.11
CA ASP A 37 12.85 0.08 -14.87
C ASP A 37 11.92 0.95 -14.01
N ILE A 38 11.12 1.85 -14.61
CA ILE A 38 10.09 2.60 -13.88
C ILE A 38 9.01 1.67 -13.32
N ILE A 39 8.57 0.67 -14.07
CA ILE A 39 7.59 -0.32 -13.60
C ILE A 39 8.21 -1.19 -12.49
N ARG A 40 9.46 -1.62 -12.65
CA ARG A 40 10.17 -2.43 -11.67
C ARG A 40 10.48 -1.63 -10.39
N ASN A 41 10.91 -0.38 -10.49
CA ASN A 41 11.07 0.52 -9.34
C ASN A 41 9.74 0.87 -8.68
N ARG A 42 8.62 0.91 -9.41
CA ARG A 42 7.30 1.03 -8.78
C ARG A 42 6.87 -0.23 -8.02
N GLN A 43 7.37 -1.41 -8.42
CA GLN A 43 7.10 -2.68 -7.75
C GLN A 43 8.06 -2.99 -6.59
N TYR A 44 9.30 -2.50 -6.63
CA TYR A 44 10.34 -2.82 -5.65
C TYR A 44 10.92 -1.61 -4.88
N GLY A 45 10.56 -0.38 -5.25
CA GLY A 45 11.15 0.86 -4.73
C GLY A 45 10.23 1.69 -3.83
N ARG A 46 9.33 1.06 -3.07
CA ARG A 46 8.77 1.72 -1.87
C ARG A 46 9.72 1.46 -0.70
N TYR A 47 9.95 2.49 0.10
CA TYR A 47 10.78 2.52 1.32
C TYR A 47 12.23 2.93 1.15
N GLN A 48 12.44 4.24 1.06
CA GLN A 48 13.55 4.91 1.75
C GLN A 48 13.33 6.41 2.02
N ALA A 49 12.11 6.93 1.83
CA ALA A 49 11.72 8.14 2.55
C ALA A 49 11.42 7.71 4.00
N GLU A 50 11.99 8.39 4.99
CA GLU A 50 11.64 8.23 6.41
C GLU A 50 10.12 8.16 6.53
N SER A 51 9.61 6.96 6.76
CA SER A 51 8.18 6.75 6.90
C SER A 51 7.78 7.38 8.23
N PRO A 52 6.75 8.23 8.27
CA PRO A 52 6.34 8.85 9.52
C PRO A 52 6.06 7.76 10.56
N SER A 53 6.60 7.93 11.76
CA SER A 53 6.56 6.91 12.81
C SER A 53 5.86 7.45 14.06
N ILE A 54 5.31 6.54 14.87
CA ILE A 54 4.72 6.87 16.17
C ILE A 54 5.70 6.47 17.25
N GLN A 55 6.31 7.45 17.92
CA GLN A 55 7.20 7.17 19.06
C GLN A 55 6.39 6.58 20.23
N LEU A 56 6.86 5.47 20.78
CA LEU A 56 6.19 4.74 21.87
C LEU A 56 6.77 5.03 23.26
N GLN A 57 7.88 5.77 23.37
CA GLN A 57 8.56 5.98 24.65
C GLN A 57 7.95 7.13 25.47
N ASP A 58 7.49 6.80 26.68
CA ASP A 58 7.19 7.77 27.74
C ASP A 58 8.48 8.47 28.20
N SER A 59 8.49 9.79 28.22
CA SER A 59 9.59 10.60 28.75
C SER A 59 9.69 10.45 30.28
N SER A 60 10.28 9.34 30.76
CA SER A 60 10.74 9.22 32.13
C SER A 60 12.11 9.87 32.29
N SER A 61 12.15 11.19 32.42
CA SER A 61 13.26 11.91 33.05
C SER A 61 12.81 13.29 33.54
N THR A 62 12.57 13.36 34.84
CA THR A 62 12.90 14.44 35.78
C THR A 62 12.88 15.89 35.29
N ALA A 63 11.96 16.67 35.87
CA ALA A 63 12.04 18.12 36.14
C ALA A 63 12.37 19.05 34.96
N GLY A 64 11.32 19.49 34.27
CA GLY A 64 11.37 20.62 33.33
C GLY A 64 10.07 20.76 32.56
N ALA A 65 9.06 21.40 33.18
CA ALA A 65 7.79 21.66 32.55
C ALA A 65 7.94 22.65 31.36
N ALA A 66 8.04 22.10 30.15
CA ALA A 66 7.99 22.70 28.80
C ALA A 66 9.16 22.11 27.99
N ILE A 67 9.04 20.98 27.31
CA ILE A 67 8.32 20.79 26.05
C ILE A 67 8.06 19.28 25.96
N LYS A 68 6.87 18.83 26.39
CA LYS A 68 6.39 17.51 25.97
C LYS A 68 6.10 17.65 24.48
N ALA A 69 6.82 16.94 23.61
CA ALA A 69 6.51 16.87 22.20
C ALA A 69 5.10 16.29 22.03
N ARG A 70 4.09 17.17 22.03
CA ARG A 70 2.71 16.80 21.73
C ARG A 70 2.72 16.43 20.26
N GLN A 71 2.70 15.13 19.94
CA GLN A 71 2.42 14.70 18.58
C GLN A 71 1.09 15.36 18.17
N HIS A 72 1.13 16.34 17.27
CA HIS A 72 -0.07 17.06 16.87
C HIS A 72 -0.87 16.14 15.96
N ILE A 73 -2.19 16.07 16.14
CA ILE A 73 -3.04 15.27 15.26
C ILE A 73 -3.45 16.13 14.07
N THR A 74 -3.31 15.59 12.87
CA THR A 74 -3.79 16.19 11.62
C THR A 74 -4.97 15.37 11.11
N MET A 75 -6.07 16.05 10.82
CA MET A 75 -7.24 15.43 10.20
C MET A 75 -7.28 15.82 8.72
N GLN A 76 -7.49 14.84 7.86
CA GLN A 76 -7.64 15.09 6.43
C GLN A 76 -9.08 15.45 6.06
N ALA A 77 -9.26 15.95 4.83
CA ALA A 77 -10.58 16.27 4.33
C ALA A 77 -11.51 15.05 4.36
N PRO A 78 -12.77 15.20 4.81
CA PRO A 78 -13.74 14.11 4.80
C PRO A 78 -14.00 13.59 3.38
N THR A 79 -14.02 12.26 3.23
CA THR A 79 -14.36 11.57 1.98
C THR A 79 -15.66 10.79 2.14
N LEU A 80 -16.59 10.93 1.20
CA LEU A 80 -17.87 10.22 1.25
C LEU A 80 -17.67 8.70 1.06
N LEU A 81 -18.03 7.93 2.08
CA LEU A 81 -17.90 6.47 2.14
C LEU A 81 -19.18 5.75 1.71
N ASP A 82 -20.33 6.23 2.20
CA ASP A 82 -21.64 5.68 1.86
C ASP A 82 -22.62 6.81 1.53
N THR A 83 -23.16 6.80 0.30
CA THR A 83 -24.11 7.81 -0.17
C THR A 83 -25.49 7.69 0.47
N ALA A 84 -25.96 6.47 0.74
CA ALA A 84 -27.31 6.23 1.25
C ALA A 84 -27.39 6.58 2.74
N ALA A 85 -26.39 6.17 3.51
CA ALA A 85 -26.29 6.49 4.94
C ALA A 85 -25.54 7.81 5.23
N GLN A 86 -25.08 8.51 4.18
CA GLN A 86 -24.26 9.73 4.23
C GLN A 86 -23.05 9.60 5.18
N ILE A 87 -22.33 8.48 5.13
CA ILE A 87 -21.19 8.25 6.03
C ILE A 87 -19.96 8.89 5.40
N TYR A 88 -19.24 9.71 6.16
CA TYR A 88 -17.97 10.29 5.75
C TYR A 88 -16.81 9.66 6.50
N LEU A 89 -15.71 9.40 5.80
CA LEU A 89 -14.46 8.90 6.34
C LEU A 89 -13.47 10.07 6.47
N ILE A 90 -12.86 10.21 7.63
CA ILE A 90 -11.87 11.25 7.94
C ILE A 90 -10.58 10.53 8.38
N PRO A 91 -9.54 10.49 7.52
CA PRO A 91 -8.23 9.97 7.90
C PRO A 91 -7.57 10.85 8.96
N VAL A 92 -6.88 10.23 9.91
CA VAL A 92 -6.19 10.91 11.01
C VAL A 92 -4.72 10.53 10.99
N SER A 93 -3.82 11.49 10.85
CA SER A 93 -2.36 11.31 10.87
C SER A 93 -1.72 12.11 12.01
N LEU A 94 -0.43 11.87 12.25
CA LEU A 94 0.37 12.67 13.16
C LEU A 94 1.14 13.72 12.37
N ALA A 95 1.11 14.97 12.82
CA ALA A 95 1.99 16.03 12.35
C ALA A 95 3.36 15.86 13.02
N SER A 96 4.42 15.74 12.21
CA SER A 96 5.78 15.84 12.71
C SER A 96 6.15 17.32 12.85
N ILE A 97 6.56 17.74 14.06
CA ILE A 97 6.93 19.13 14.35
C ILE A 97 8.29 19.49 13.70
N ASP A 98 9.14 18.51 13.44
CA ASP A 98 10.54 18.73 13.05
C ASP A 98 10.80 18.74 11.54
N LYS A 99 9.80 18.44 10.70
CA LYS A 99 9.93 18.64 9.26
C LYS A 99 9.51 20.06 8.92
N LYS A 100 10.47 20.86 8.44
CA LYS A 100 10.15 21.98 7.55
C LYS A 100 9.23 21.41 6.49
N GLN A 101 7.97 21.83 6.54
CA GLN A 101 6.95 21.42 5.60
C GLN A 101 7.32 22.04 4.25
N ASP A 102 8.29 21.46 3.55
CA ASP A 102 8.49 21.74 2.13
C ASP A 102 7.17 21.35 1.47
N GLY A 103 6.55 22.31 0.79
CA GLY A 103 5.17 22.28 0.29
C GLY A 103 4.86 21.22 -0.77
N ASN A 104 5.64 20.13 -0.83
CA ASN A 104 5.52 19.00 -1.71
C ASN A 104 5.29 17.66 -0.98
N ASP A 105 5.27 17.61 0.36
CA ASP A 105 4.82 16.44 1.15
C ASP A 105 3.27 16.32 1.13
N PHE A 106 2.68 16.56 -0.04
CA PHE A 106 1.32 16.17 -0.33
C PHE A 106 1.33 14.64 -0.39
N GLU A 107 1.06 14.02 0.76
CA GLU A 107 0.69 12.61 0.88
C GLU A 107 -0.33 12.36 -0.24
N ILE A 108 0.10 11.62 -1.27
CA ILE A 108 -0.64 11.53 -2.52
C ILE A 108 -1.98 10.88 -2.17
N LEU A 109 -3.01 11.72 -2.04
CA LEU A 109 -4.40 11.36 -2.31
C LEU A 109 -4.40 10.94 -3.78
N ASP A 110 -4.00 9.70 -4.02
CA ASP A 110 -4.25 9.05 -5.28
C ASP A 110 -5.77 8.84 -5.27
N TYR A 111 -6.48 9.85 -5.79
CA TYR A 111 -7.79 9.69 -6.42
C TYR A 111 -7.62 8.81 -7.68
N GLY A 112 -6.90 7.71 -7.54
CA GLY A 112 -6.75 6.68 -8.53
C GLY A 112 -8.07 5.96 -8.59
N LEU A 113 -8.94 6.44 -9.47
CA LEU A 113 -10.14 5.75 -9.93
C LEU A 113 -9.69 4.47 -10.67
N SER A 114 -9.14 3.51 -9.93
CA SER A 114 -8.62 2.29 -10.50
C SER A 114 -9.79 1.34 -10.69
N SER A 115 -10.26 1.25 -11.93
CA SER A 115 -11.37 0.36 -12.27
C SER A 115 -10.88 -1.09 -12.17
N SER A 116 -11.23 -1.78 -11.09
CA SER A 116 -11.10 -3.23 -11.03
C SER A 116 -12.23 -3.86 -11.85
N GLY A 117 -12.06 -3.95 -13.18
CA GLY A 117 -12.90 -4.71 -14.12
C GLY A 117 -14.42 -4.41 -14.19
N ARG A 118 -14.99 -3.63 -13.27
CA ARG A 118 -16.44 -3.35 -13.12
C ARG A 118 -16.76 -1.97 -12.53
N GLY A 119 -15.85 -1.01 -12.58
CA GLY A 119 -16.18 0.38 -12.23
C GLY A 119 -16.51 0.63 -10.74
N HIS A 120 -16.03 -0.22 -9.83
CA HIS A 120 -16.09 0.10 -8.40
C HIS A 120 -15.14 1.24 -8.10
N LYS A 121 -15.69 2.44 -7.85
CA LYS A 121 -14.92 3.56 -7.31
C LYS A 121 -14.50 3.22 -5.88
N TYR A 122 -13.20 3.10 -5.66
CA TYR A 122 -12.63 3.04 -4.33
C TYR A 122 -11.59 4.13 -4.19
N PHE A 123 -11.41 4.60 -2.96
CA PHE A 123 -10.33 5.49 -2.58
C PHE A 123 -9.22 4.64 -1.99
N ARG A 124 -7.99 4.96 -2.35
CA ARG A 124 -6.79 4.34 -1.79
C ARG A 124 -6.02 5.42 -1.04
N PHE A 125 -5.82 5.20 0.24
CA PHE A 125 -5.00 6.03 1.10
C PHE A 125 -3.70 5.29 1.33
N ASN A 126 -2.56 5.90 0.99
CA ASN A 126 -1.24 5.43 1.39
C ASN A 126 -0.62 6.54 2.22
N GLY A 127 -0.03 6.21 3.36
CA GLY A 127 0.39 7.23 4.28
C GLY A 127 0.77 6.67 5.64
N ALA A 128 0.89 7.56 6.61
CA ALA A 128 1.08 7.21 8.01
C ALA A 128 -0.08 7.74 8.83
N TYR A 129 -1.14 6.95 8.90
CA TYR A 129 -2.34 7.30 9.66
C TYR A 129 -2.30 6.63 11.02
N CYS A 130 -2.69 7.36 12.06
CA CYS A 130 -2.86 6.83 13.39
C CYS A 130 -4.29 6.36 13.67
N ASN A 131 -5.27 6.82 12.88
CA ASN A 131 -6.65 6.36 12.98
C ASN A 131 -7.51 6.76 11.77
N ILE A 132 -8.78 6.34 11.81
CA ILE A 132 -9.84 6.74 10.89
C ILE A 132 -11.08 7.09 11.72
N ILE A 133 -11.72 8.21 11.42
CA ILE A 133 -13.01 8.61 12.00
C ILE A 133 -14.11 8.45 10.96
N LEU A 134 -15.22 7.82 11.36
CA LEU A 134 -16.46 7.78 10.60
C LEU A 134 -17.42 8.82 11.16
N TYR A 135 -17.82 9.78 10.32
CA TYR A 135 -18.75 10.84 10.66
C TYR A 135 -20.12 10.57 10.01
N HIS A 136 -21.16 10.66 10.83
CA HIS A 136 -22.56 10.48 10.47
C HIS A 136 -23.30 11.83 10.62
N PRO A 137 -23.34 12.67 9.58
CA PRO A 137 -23.97 13.99 9.62
C PRO A 137 -25.47 13.92 9.93
N LEU A 138 -26.16 12.88 9.46
CA LEU A 138 -27.60 12.72 9.71
C LEU A 138 -27.94 12.57 11.20
N THR A 139 -27.02 12.03 12.00
CA THR A 139 -27.18 11.85 13.45
C THR A 139 -26.29 12.78 14.26
N GLY A 140 -25.38 13.52 13.61
CA GLY A 140 -24.35 14.33 14.27
C GLY A 140 -23.28 13.53 15.02
N THR A 141 -23.22 12.20 14.86
CA THR A 141 -22.31 11.34 15.64
C THR A 141 -21.03 11.03 14.87
N SER A 142 -19.92 10.86 15.58
CA SER A 142 -18.66 10.36 15.01
C SER A 142 -18.16 9.14 15.76
N ARG A 143 -17.37 8.30 15.08
CA ARG A 143 -16.76 7.09 15.65
C ARG A 143 -15.33 6.92 15.18
N VAL A 144 -14.43 6.71 16.12
CA VAL A 144 -13.05 6.29 15.86
C VAL A 144 -13.03 4.77 15.60
N ILE A 145 -12.25 4.30 14.62
CA ILE A 145 -12.21 2.87 14.25
C ILE A 145 -11.31 2.06 15.19
N PHE A 146 -10.13 2.58 15.54
CA PHE A 146 -9.18 1.90 16.42
C PHE A 146 -9.24 2.51 17.82
N ASP A 147 -9.34 1.66 18.83
CA ASP A 147 -9.26 1.99 20.27
C ASP A 147 -7.83 1.88 20.84
N LYS A 148 -6.88 1.51 19.98
CA LYS A 148 -5.45 1.41 20.26
C LYS A 148 -4.63 2.21 19.24
N THR A 149 -3.40 2.54 19.62
CA THR A 149 -2.42 3.09 18.68
C THR A 149 -2.15 2.10 17.56
N VAL A 150 -2.27 2.56 16.33
CA VAL A 150 -1.99 1.81 15.11
C VAL A 150 -1.22 2.72 14.17
N HIS A 151 -0.28 2.18 13.42
CA HIS A 151 0.32 2.84 12.27
C HIS A 151 -0.25 2.20 11.00
N LEU A 152 -1.18 2.88 10.36
CA LEU A 152 -1.82 2.44 9.13
C LEU A 152 -0.98 2.91 7.94
N THR A 153 -0.48 1.95 7.17
CA THR A 153 0.35 2.20 5.99
C THR A 153 -0.50 2.40 4.73
N HIS A 154 -1.61 1.68 4.62
CA HIS A 154 -2.61 1.95 3.59
C HIS A 154 -3.98 1.40 3.93
N PHE A 155 -5.02 2.01 3.36
CA PHE A 155 -6.38 1.49 3.44
C PHE A 155 -7.22 1.87 2.23
N ARG A 156 -8.31 1.13 2.03
CA ARG A 156 -9.24 1.34 0.92
C ARG A 156 -10.65 0.86 1.25
N ASN A 157 -11.66 1.52 0.68
CA ASN A 157 -13.05 1.12 0.84
C ASN A 157 -13.49 0.13 -0.24
N PHE A 158 -14.32 -0.84 0.13
CA PHE A 158 -14.91 -1.80 -0.78
C PHE A 158 -16.38 -2.02 -0.47
N LYS A 159 -17.18 -2.13 -1.53
CA LYS A 159 -18.60 -2.49 -1.44
C LYS A 159 -18.80 -3.90 -1.95
N ILE A 160 -19.35 -4.78 -1.10
CA ILE A 160 -19.61 -6.18 -1.43
C ILE A 160 -21.05 -6.48 -1.05
N SER A 161 -21.85 -6.91 -2.04
CA SER A 161 -23.29 -7.20 -1.85
C SER A 161 -24.05 -6.06 -1.15
N GLY A 162 -23.74 -4.81 -1.51
CA GLY A 162 -24.39 -3.64 -0.92
C GLY A 162 -23.77 -3.12 0.37
N LYS A 163 -22.91 -3.90 1.04
CA LYS A 163 -22.30 -3.55 2.34
C LYS A 163 -20.93 -2.93 2.16
N GLN A 164 -20.64 -1.87 2.92
CA GLN A 164 -19.36 -1.17 2.92
C GLN A 164 -18.38 -1.78 3.91
N TYR A 165 -17.13 -1.91 3.46
CA TYR A 165 -16.01 -2.40 4.23
C TYR A 165 -14.81 -1.47 4.05
N LEU A 166 -14.01 -1.34 5.10
CA LEU A 166 -12.67 -0.77 5.00
C LEU A 166 -11.66 -1.88 5.18
N LEU A 167 -10.74 -2.00 4.22
CA LEU A 167 -9.64 -2.93 4.26
C LEU A 167 -8.38 -2.11 4.52
N MET A 168 -7.65 -2.46 5.56
CA MET A 168 -6.53 -1.67 6.06
C MET A 168 -5.32 -2.58 6.28
N LYS A 169 -4.13 -2.05 6.05
CA LYS A 169 -2.84 -2.60 6.45
C LYS A 169 -2.22 -1.66 7.48
N GLY A 170 -1.73 -2.22 8.57
CA GLY A 170 -1.01 -1.43 9.58
C GLY A 170 -0.38 -2.29 10.66
N SER A 171 0.48 -1.70 11.47
CA SER A 171 1.05 -2.30 12.68
C SER A 171 0.40 -1.71 13.92
N SER A 172 0.26 -2.50 14.98
CA SER A 172 -0.15 -1.99 16.31
C SER A 172 0.82 -2.41 17.41
N ARG A 173 2.00 -2.92 17.01
CA ARG A 173 3.07 -3.40 17.88
C ARG A 173 4.37 -3.02 17.21
N ASP A 174 5.28 -2.49 18.01
CA ASP A 174 6.69 -2.34 17.67
C ASP A 174 7.33 -3.73 17.73
N THR A 175 7.44 -4.38 16.57
CA THR A 175 7.88 -5.76 16.46
C THR A 175 9.38 -5.88 16.31
N ASP A 176 10.05 -4.87 15.75
CA ASP A 176 11.52 -4.80 15.67
C ASP A 176 12.17 -4.15 16.90
N GLN A 177 11.35 -3.67 17.84
CA GLN A 177 11.73 -3.14 19.15
C GLN A 177 12.61 -1.87 19.05
N ASP A 178 12.40 -1.06 18.02
CA ASP A 178 13.14 0.18 17.78
C ASP A 178 12.57 1.39 18.55
N GLY A 179 11.47 1.19 19.29
CA GLY A 179 10.76 2.22 20.05
C GLY A 179 9.77 3.04 19.22
N GLN A 180 9.55 2.68 17.95
CA GLN A 180 8.74 3.42 16.99
C GLN A 180 7.78 2.50 16.25
N LEU A 181 6.48 2.78 16.35
CA LEU A 181 5.49 2.08 15.53
C LEU A 181 5.48 2.67 14.12
N ASN A 182 5.89 1.88 13.12
CA ASN A 182 6.07 2.34 11.74
C ASN A 182 5.81 1.22 10.71
N SER A 183 6.21 1.43 9.44
CA SER A 183 5.96 0.47 8.35
C SER A 183 6.91 -0.72 8.33
N SER A 184 8.02 -0.65 9.06
CA SER A 184 9.05 -1.70 9.17
C SER A 184 8.57 -2.85 10.04
N ASP A 185 7.69 -2.57 11.01
CA ASP A 185 7.02 -3.55 11.84
C ASP A 185 6.24 -4.57 11.00
N LEU A 186 6.08 -5.78 11.52
CA LEU A 186 5.22 -6.81 10.95
C LEU A 186 3.77 -6.31 10.89
N GLN A 187 3.35 -6.00 9.67
CA GLN A 187 2.04 -5.41 9.38
C GLN A 187 0.93 -6.47 9.51
N SER A 188 -0.25 -6.04 9.90
CA SER A 188 -1.45 -6.87 10.03
C SER A 188 -2.53 -6.40 9.05
N PHE A 189 -3.44 -7.31 8.70
CA PHE A 189 -4.62 -6.97 7.92
C PHE A 189 -5.78 -6.64 8.87
N TYR A 190 -6.49 -5.55 8.60
CA TYR A 190 -7.72 -5.21 9.31
C TYR A 190 -8.89 -5.07 8.35
N LEU A 191 -10.04 -5.62 8.75
CA LEU A 191 -11.31 -5.45 8.07
C LEU A 191 -12.29 -4.77 9.02
N TYR A 192 -12.79 -3.60 8.63
CA TYR A 192 -13.88 -2.93 9.33
C TYR A 192 -15.18 -3.06 8.53
N ALA A 193 -16.20 -3.67 9.12
CA ALA A 193 -17.54 -3.72 8.53
C ALA A 193 -18.34 -2.49 8.99
N VAL A 194 -18.62 -1.57 8.08
CA VAL A 194 -19.21 -0.25 8.40
C VAL A 194 -20.60 -0.38 9.01
N ALA A 195 -21.44 -1.24 8.43
CA ALA A 195 -22.83 -1.43 8.87
C ALA A 195 -22.93 -1.98 10.30
N ASN A 196 -22.03 -2.89 10.68
CA ASN A 196 -22.06 -3.56 11.99
C ASN A 196 -21.09 -2.90 12.99
N GLN A 197 -20.29 -1.95 12.53
CA GLN A 197 -19.24 -1.27 13.31
C GLN A 197 -18.23 -2.22 13.96
N THR A 198 -17.92 -3.33 13.28
CA THR A 198 -17.01 -4.36 13.80
C THR A 198 -15.65 -4.29 13.11
N LEU A 199 -14.59 -4.17 13.90
CA LEU A 199 -13.20 -4.31 13.46
C LEU A 199 -12.73 -5.75 13.66
N ARG A 200 -12.09 -6.33 12.65
CA ARG A 200 -11.41 -7.62 12.74
C ARG A 200 -9.96 -7.46 12.33
N GLU A 201 -9.06 -7.92 13.18
CA GLU A 201 -7.63 -8.07 12.87
C GLU A 201 -7.35 -9.49 12.38
N VAL A 202 -6.49 -9.61 11.37
CA VAL A 202 -5.92 -10.87 10.88
C VAL A 202 -4.40 -10.71 10.91
N SER A 203 -3.80 -11.36 11.89
CA SER A 203 -2.37 -11.39 12.13
C SER A 203 -1.94 -12.82 12.49
N PHE A 204 -0.67 -13.13 12.22
CA PHE A 204 -0.09 -14.43 12.54
C PHE A 204 1.31 -14.23 13.12
N PRO A 205 1.72 -15.01 14.12
CA PRO A 205 3.08 -14.92 14.65
C PRO A 205 4.14 -15.14 13.56
N GLY A 206 5.14 -14.25 13.51
CA GLY A 206 6.24 -14.31 12.55
C GLY A 206 5.85 -14.05 11.09
N LEU A 207 4.64 -13.53 10.83
CA LEU A 207 4.22 -13.13 9.48
C LEU A 207 3.90 -11.64 9.44
N GLY A 208 4.42 -10.95 8.44
CA GLY A 208 4.07 -9.55 8.13
C GLY A 208 3.25 -9.48 6.84
N LEU A 209 2.13 -8.76 6.87
CA LEU A 209 1.30 -8.56 5.68
C LEU A 209 2.04 -7.70 4.66
N GLU A 210 2.15 -8.18 3.42
CA GLU A 210 2.77 -7.42 2.34
C GLU A 210 1.73 -6.52 1.65
N ASP A 211 0.56 -7.06 1.31
CA ASP A 211 -0.56 -6.32 0.71
C ASP A 211 -1.87 -7.12 0.91
N PHE A 212 -2.96 -6.70 0.26
CA PHE A 212 -4.20 -7.45 0.17
C PHE A 212 -4.89 -7.23 -1.17
N THR A 213 -5.45 -8.29 -1.74
CA THR A 213 -6.16 -8.26 -3.03
C THR A 213 -7.55 -8.85 -2.88
N LEU A 214 -8.60 -8.08 -3.20
CA LEU A 214 -9.95 -8.62 -3.28
C LEU A 214 -10.06 -9.46 -4.56
N LEU A 215 -10.47 -10.72 -4.44
CA LEU A 215 -10.69 -11.57 -5.60
C LEU A 215 -11.95 -11.12 -6.35
N PHE A 216 -11.84 -11.06 -7.68
CA PHE A 216 -12.89 -10.58 -8.55
C PHE A 216 -14.22 -11.31 -8.29
N ASN A 217 -15.29 -10.54 -8.14
CA ASN A 217 -16.65 -11.03 -7.95
C ASN A 217 -16.79 -12.07 -6.81
N SER A 218 -16.09 -11.85 -5.70
CA SER A 218 -16.09 -12.79 -4.58
C SER A 218 -16.07 -12.09 -3.22
N HIS A 219 -16.41 -12.85 -2.18
CA HIS A 219 -16.26 -12.46 -0.77
C HIS A 219 -14.90 -12.88 -0.20
N LYS A 220 -13.87 -12.98 -1.04
CA LYS A 220 -12.56 -13.52 -0.67
C LYS A 220 -11.46 -12.51 -0.93
N ILE A 221 -10.52 -12.44 0.01
CA ILE A 221 -9.34 -11.57 -0.05
C ILE A 221 -8.11 -12.45 0.00
N ILE A 222 -7.18 -12.25 -0.94
CA ILE A 222 -5.85 -12.82 -0.86
C ILE A 222 -4.98 -11.89 -0.03
N LEU A 223 -4.28 -12.47 0.94
CA LEU A 223 -3.37 -11.84 1.87
C LEU A 223 -1.97 -12.46 1.68
N PRO A 224 -1.09 -11.85 0.87
CA PRO A 224 0.32 -12.18 0.84
C PRO A 224 0.98 -11.77 2.16
N PHE A 225 1.77 -12.68 2.73
CA PHE A 225 2.54 -12.49 3.94
C PHE A 225 4.00 -12.84 3.68
N GLY A 226 4.92 -11.97 4.11
CA GLY A 226 6.32 -12.33 4.29
C GLY A 226 6.50 -13.11 5.59
N VAL A 227 7.43 -14.06 5.59
CA VAL A 227 7.80 -14.87 6.75
C VAL A 227 9.06 -14.27 7.37
N ASP A 228 8.97 -13.79 8.62
CA ASP A 228 10.10 -13.31 9.41
C ASP A 228 11.02 -14.48 9.80
N GLN A 229 11.83 -14.92 8.83
CA GLN A 229 12.74 -16.04 8.96
C GLN A 229 13.89 -15.71 9.91
N TYR A 230 14.30 -14.44 9.96
CA TYR A 230 15.38 -13.98 10.83
C TYR A 230 14.91 -13.67 12.25
N ARG A 231 13.59 -13.66 12.50
CA ARG A 231 12.96 -13.37 13.80
C ARG A 231 13.40 -12.03 14.37
N ASN A 232 13.54 -11.04 13.50
CA ASN A 232 13.98 -9.69 13.88
C ASN A 232 12.81 -8.69 13.91
N GLY A 233 11.58 -9.15 13.68
CA GLY A 233 10.39 -8.30 13.73
C GLY A 233 10.21 -7.41 12.52
N SER A 234 10.98 -7.60 11.45
CA SER A 234 10.91 -6.81 10.22
C SER A 234 11.10 -7.68 8.98
N LEU A 235 10.42 -7.36 7.88
CA LEU A 235 10.58 -8.13 6.65
C LEU A 235 11.72 -7.60 5.79
N ARG A 236 12.69 -8.46 5.42
CA ARG A 236 13.82 -8.10 4.54
C ARG A 236 14.16 -9.19 3.52
N ASN A 237 13.54 -9.11 2.33
CA ASN A 237 13.74 -10.08 1.24
C ASN A 237 13.58 -11.54 1.71
N GLU A 238 12.50 -11.80 2.44
CA GLU A 238 12.24 -13.10 3.05
C GLU A 238 11.18 -13.88 2.25
N PRO A 239 11.06 -15.21 2.45
CA PRO A 239 10.06 -16.01 1.77
C PRO A 239 8.65 -15.50 2.02
N SER A 240 7.77 -15.63 1.03
CA SER A 240 6.37 -15.24 1.15
C SER A 240 5.43 -16.42 1.03
N LEU A 241 4.25 -16.28 1.63
CA LEU A 241 3.14 -17.21 1.50
C LEU A 241 1.85 -16.44 1.30
N HIS A 242 0.88 -17.10 0.67
CA HIS A 242 -0.41 -16.49 0.39
C HIS A 242 -1.51 -17.18 1.20
N LYS A 243 -2.35 -16.38 1.85
CA LYS A 243 -3.55 -16.85 2.54
C LYS A 243 -4.81 -16.30 1.86
N GLU A 244 -5.88 -17.07 1.89
CA GLU A 244 -7.23 -16.64 1.50
C GLU A 244 -8.03 -16.35 2.76
N PHE A 245 -8.59 -15.15 2.88
CA PHE A 245 -9.52 -14.75 3.91
C PHE A 245 -10.93 -14.64 3.32
N SER A 246 -11.91 -15.30 3.95
CA SER A 246 -13.32 -15.17 3.58
C SER A 246 -14.00 -14.09 4.43
N ILE A 247 -14.58 -13.09 3.79
CA ILE A 247 -15.36 -12.04 4.47
C ILE A 247 -16.65 -12.62 5.08
N THR A 248 -17.22 -13.64 4.45
CA THR A 248 -18.48 -14.26 4.88
C THR A 248 -18.30 -15.10 6.15
N THR A 249 -17.29 -15.97 6.19
CA THR A 249 -17.04 -16.82 7.37
C THR A 249 -16.07 -16.18 8.35
N GLY A 250 -15.29 -15.20 7.89
CA GLY A 250 -14.23 -14.58 8.64
C GLY A 250 -13.03 -15.51 8.91
N GLN A 251 -12.95 -16.64 8.21
CA GLN A 251 -11.88 -17.62 8.35
C GLN A 251 -10.76 -17.37 7.33
N THR A 252 -9.54 -17.74 7.72
CA THR A 252 -8.34 -17.67 6.88
C THR A 252 -7.80 -19.08 6.64
N LYS A 253 -7.36 -19.36 5.42
CA LYS A 253 -6.66 -20.61 5.05
C LYS A 253 -5.48 -20.34 4.13
N ASN A 254 -4.57 -21.30 3.99
CA ASN A 254 -3.50 -21.18 3.00
C ASN A 254 -4.10 -21.25 1.59
N LEU A 255 -3.67 -20.36 0.70
CA LEU A 255 -4.09 -20.34 -0.70
C LEU A 255 -3.47 -21.52 -1.47
N VAL A 256 -2.17 -21.73 -1.26
CA VAL A 256 -1.40 -22.86 -1.78
C VAL A 256 -1.30 -23.91 -0.67
N ASN A 257 -1.67 -25.16 -0.97
CA ASN A 257 -1.58 -26.22 0.01
C ASN A 257 -0.14 -26.75 0.12
N GLN A 258 0.15 -27.46 1.22
CA GLN A 258 1.50 -27.98 1.49
C GLN A 258 2.00 -28.92 0.38
N ARG A 259 1.14 -29.76 -0.20
CA ARG A 259 1.53 -30.70 -1.27
C ARG A 259 2.02 -29.96 -2.52
N GLN A 260 1.35 -28.88 -2.91
CA GLN A 260 1.78 -28.04 -4.03
C GLN A 260 3.11 -27.36 -3.75
N MET A 261 3.32 -26.90 -2.51
CA MET A 261 4.61 -26.33 -2.10
C MET A 261 5.74 -27.35 -2.17
N GLU A 262 5.52 -28.56 -1.66
CA GLU A 262 6.48 -29.67 -1.73
C GLU A 262 6.79 -30.08 -3.18
N GLN A 263 5.80 -30.07 -4.07
CA GLN A 263 6.00 -30.33 -5.49
C GLN A 263 6.88 -29.27 -6.15
N ILE A 264 6.65 -27.99 -5.87
CA ILE A 264 7.46 -26.90 -6.42
C ILE A 264 8.89 -26.97 -5.85
N GLN A 265 9.04 -27.19 -4.54
CA GLN A 265 10.36 -27.28 -3.89
C GLN A 265 11.22 -28.39 -4.48
N LYS A 266 10.62 -29.52 -4.90
CA LYS A 266 11.33 -30.61 -5.59
C LYS A 266 11.82 -30.26 -6.99
N LEU A 267 11.28 -29.22 -7.63
CA LEU A 267 11.72 -28.79 -8.98
C LEU A 267 12.92 -27.84 -8.92
N VAL A 268 13.12 -27.15 -7.80
CA VAL A 268 14.20 -26.17 -7.58
C VAL A 268 15.34 -26.71 -6.71
N ASN A 269 15.20 -27.91 -6.17
CA ASN A 269 16.24 -28.69 -5.50
C ASN A 269 16.76 -29.77 -6.44
#